data_AF-A0A4J2G9A9-F1
#
_entry.id   AF-A0A4J2G9A9-F1
#
_cell.length_a   1.000
_cell.length_b   1.000
_cell.length_c   1.000
_cell.angle_alpha   90.00
_cell.angle_beta   90.00
_cell.angle_gamma   90.00
#
_symmetry.space_group_name_H-M   'P 1'
#
loop_
_entity.id
_entity.type
_entity.pdbx_description
1 polymer ?
#
loop_
_entity_poly.entity_id
_entity_poly.type
_entity_poly.pdbx_seq_one_letter_code
_entity_poly.pdbx_strand_id
1 'polypeptide(L)'
;MIWVCVIVNSFFWFCGVNGGQVLNAFVDPVWLQFTTENQEAVAAGQTLQHIITLPFKDLFVFIGGGGATIGLAICLFLFSKSRANKTLGKLAIIPSIFNINTAILFTFPTVLNPIMLIPFIATPTINALITYVSMAVGLVPYTTGVILPWTMPPIIGGFLATGASWRGALLQVVLILVSVAIYYPFFKIADKRNLEKEKATVGGK
;
A
#
# COMPACT_ATOMS: atom_id res chain seq x y z
N MET A 1 -14.07 1.44 -10.99
CA MET A 1 -13.01 2.45 -11.19
C MET A 1 -11.72 2.10 -10.44
N ILE A 2 -11.76 1.95 -9.11
CA ILE A 2 -10.55 1.65 -8.29
C ILE A 2 -9.77 0.39 -8.75
N TRP A 3 -10.44 -0.66 -9.19
CA TRP A 3 -9.79 -1.90 -9.66
C TRP A 3 -8.91 -1.69 -10.89
N VAL A 4 -9.42 -0.93 -11.86
CA VAL A 4 -8.67 -0.56 -13.06
C VAL A 4 -7.47 0.30 -12.66
N CYS A 5 -7.64 1.21 -11.70
CA CYS A 5 -6.58 2.06 -11.18
C CYS A 5 -5.43 1.23 -10.59
N VAL A 6 -5.76 0.22 -9.79
CA VAL A 6 -4.78 -0.71 -9.20
C VAL A 6 -4.00 -1.45 -10.29
N ILE A 7 -4.70 -2.01 -11.29
CA ILE A 7 -4.06 -2.74 -12.38
C ILE A 7 -3.11 -1.84 -13.18
N VAL A 8 -3.56 -0.63 -13.54
CA VAL A 8 -2.75 0.34 -14.29
C VAL A 8 -1.50 0.74 -13.49
N ASN A 9 -1.67 1.18 -12.24
CA ASN A 9 -0.54 1.52 -11.37
C ASN A 9 0.46 0.37 -11.26
N SER A 10 -0.04 -0.84 -11.00
CA SER A 10 0.82 -2.01 -10.81
C SER A 10 1.53 -2.45 -12.09
N PHE A 11 0.90 -2.30 -13.26
CA PHE A 11 1.52 -2.60 -14.54
C PHE A 11 2.66 -1.62 -14.88
N PHE A 12 2.46 -0.32 -14.69
CA PHE A 12 3.54 0.66 -14.92
C PHE A 12 4.72 0.44 -13.97
N TRP A 13 4.45 0.15 -12.69
CA TRP A 13 5.51 -0.23 -11.75
C TRP A 13 6.21 -1.53 -12.13
N PHE A 14 5.49 -2.52 -12.67
CA PHE A 14 6.09 -3.73 -13.22
C PHE A 14 7.06 -3.43 -14.36
N CYS A 15 6.74 -2.46 -15.22
CA CYS A 15 7.60 -1.97 -16.29
C CYS A 15 8.74 -1.04 -15.81
N GLY A 16 8.83 -0.73 -14.51
CA GLY A 16 9.84 0.18 -13.94
C GLY A 16 9.51 1.67 -14.08
N VAL A 17 8.30 2.01 -14.50
CA VAL A 17 7.79 3.39 -14.55
C VAL A 17 7.01 3.68 -13.27
N ASN A 18 7.02 4.93 -12.79
CA ASN A 18 6.24 5.31 -11.62
C ASN A 18 4.73 5.27 -11.93
N GLY A 19 4.09 4.13 -11.66
CA GLY A 19 2.67 3.93 -11.93
C GLY A 19 1.75 4.83 -11.12
N GLY A 20 2.20 5.31 -9.96
CA GLY A 20 1.42 6.22 -9.12
C GLY A 20 1.27 7.58 -9.80
N GLN A 21 2.37 8.13 -10.34
CA GLN A 21 2.34 9.39 -11.08
C GLN A 21 1.49 9.30 -12.34
N VAL A 22 1.59 8.19 -13.09
CA VAL A 22 0.74 7.96 -14.26
C VAL A 22 -0.73 7.90 -13.86
N LEU A 23 -1.06 7.18 -12.79
CA LEU A 23 -2.44 7.04 -12.31
C LEU A 23 -3.02 8.39 -11.86
N ASN A 24 -2.26 9.14 -11.07
CA ASN A 24 -2.68 10.40 -10.46
C ASN A 24 -3.11 11.41 -11.53
N ALA A 25 -2.44 11.46 -12.69
CA ALA A 25 -2.77 12.37 -13.79
C ALA A 25 -4.22 12.24 -14.31
N PHE A 26 -4.84 11.07 -14.19
CA PHE A 26 -6.18 10.82 -14.70
C PHE A 26 -7.23 10.67 -13.61
N VAL A 27 -6.83 10.20 -12.43
CA VAL A 27 -7.75 9.77 -11.38
C VAL A 27 -7.92 10.82 -10.29
N ASP A 28 -6.85 11.54 -9.95
CA ASP A 28 -6.89 12.50 -8.85
C ASP A 28 -7.90 13.64 -9.08
N PRO A 29 -8.12 14.19 -10.30
CA PRO A 29 -9.14 15.22 -10.50
C PRO A 29 -10.55 14.78 -10.07
N VAL A 30 -10.91 13.52 -10.37
CA VAL A 30 -12.23 12.97 -10.01
C VAL A 30 -12.32 12.68 -8.52
N TRP A 31 -11.27 12.10 -7.93
CA TRP A 31 -11.31 11.73 -6.51
C TRP A 31 -11.10 12.92 -5.58
N LEU A 32 -10.42 13.97 -6.05
CA LEU A 32 -10.34 15.25 -5.36
C LEU A 32 -11.73 15.91 -5.31
N GLN A 33 -12.49 15.89 -6.41
CA GLN A 33 -13.87 16.37 -6.42
C GLN A 33 -14.73 15.67 -5.34
N PHE A 34 -14.69 14.33 -5.28
CA PHE A 34 -15.40 13.57 -4.24
C PHE A 34 -14.90 13.85 -2.81
N THR A 35 -13.61 14.18 -2.68
CA THR A 35 -13.01 14.57 -1.39
C THR A 35 -13.58 15.91 -0.94
N THR A 36 -13.67 16.89 -1.86
CA THR A 36 -14.27 18.21 -1.62
C THR A 36 -15.75 18.10 -1.28
N GLU A 37 -16.52 17.29 -2.01
CA GLU A 37 -17.95 17.09 -1.74
C GLU A 37 -18.19 16.49 -0.34
N ASN A 38 -17.35 15.53 0.09
CA ASN A 38 -17.40 15.03 1.47
C ASN A 38 -17.01 16.11 2.50
N GLN A 39 -15.99 16.93 2.21
CA GLN A 39 -15.55 18.01 3.09
C GLN A 39 -16.65 19.06 3.31
N GLU A 40 -17.36 19.43 2.23
CA GLU A 40 -18.50 20.34 2.27
C GLU A 40 -19.67 19.75 3.06
N ALA A 41 -19.96 18.45 2.88
CA ALA A 41 -20.97 17.75 3.65
C ALA A 41 -20.66 17.78 5.16
N VAL A 42 -19.40 17.59 5.57
CA VAL A 42 -19.00 17.74 6.98
C VAL A 42 -19.25 19.16 7.49
N ALA A 43 -18.85 20.17 6.73
CA ALA A 43 -19.03 21.58 7.11
C ALA A 43 -20.53 21.95 7.26
N ALA A 44 -21.39 21.35 6.44
CA ALA A 44 -22.84 21.52 6.48
C ALA A 44 -23.57 20.61 7.51
N GLY A 45 -22.84 19.74 8.23
CA GLY A 45 -23.45 18.76 9.14
C GLY A 45 -24.27 17.68 8.43
N GLN A 46 -24.02 17.44 7.15
CA GLN A 46 -24.70 16.48 6.30
C GLN A 46 -23.99 15.12 6.30
N THR A 47 -24.68 14.10 5.81
CA THR A 47 -24.10 12.75 5.65
C THR A 47 -23.08 12.72 4.52
N LEU A 48 -21.95 12.05 4.76
CA LEU A 48 -20.92 11.81 3.76
C LEU A 48 -21.47 10.95 2.61
N GLN A 49 -21.22 11.35 1.37
CA GLN A 49 -21.80 10.71 0.18
C GLN A 49 -20.83 9.73 -0.49
N HIS A 50 -19.52 10.04 -0.48
CA HIS A 50 -18.52 9.31 -1.25
C HIS A 50 -17.67 8.40 -0.36
N ILE A 51 -17.64 7.11 -0.67
CA ILE A 51 -16.69 6.16 -0.06
C ILE A 51 -15.32 6.30 -0.71
N ILE A 52 -15.29 6.38 -2.04
CA ILE A 52 -14.05 6.50 -2.82
C ILE A 52 -13.70 7.98 -2.92
N THR A 53 -12.62 8.36 -2.26
CA THR A 53 -12.03 9.70 -2.22
C THR A 53 -10.52 9.62 -2.41
N LEU A 54 -9.84 10.76 -2.46
CA LEU A 54 -8.38 10.78 -2.52
C LEU A 54 -7.74 10.14 -1.27
N PRO A 55 -8.19 10.46 -0.02
CA PRO A 55 -7.71 9.77 1.18
C PRO A 55 -8.00 8.25 1.19
N PHE A 56 -9.11 7.80 0.60
CA PHE A 56 -9.39 6.36 0.44
C PHE A 56 -8.26 5.67 -0.33
N LYS A 57 -7.85 6.24 -1.49
CA LYS A 57 -6.74 5.73 -2.29
C LYS A 57 -5.44 5.75 -1.49
N ASP A 58 -5.04 6.93 -1.07
CA ASP A 58 -3.66 7.18 -0.64
C ASP A 58 -3.38 6.55 0.72
N LEU A 59 -4.38 6.50 1.60
CA LEU A 59 -4.17 6.08 2.98
C LEU A 59 -4.64 4.66 3.24
N PHE A 60 -5.60 4.10 2.50
CA PHE A 60 -6.09 2.75 2.75
C PHE A 60 -5.67 1.75 1.67
N VAL A 61 -5.62 2.14 0.41
CA VAL A 61 -5.31 1.20 -0.68
C VAL A 61 -3.80 0.96 -0.80
N PHE A 62 -3.02 2.03 -0.91
CA PHE A 62 -1.59 1.98 -1.25
C PHE A 62 -0.66 2.16 -0.03
N ILE A 63 -0.97 1.47 1.08
CA ILE A 63 -0.16 1.55 2.30
C ILE A 63 1.25 0.98 2.05
N GLY A 64 2.27 1.79 2.28
CA GLY A 64 3.65 1.48 1.96
C GLY A 64 4.02 1.76 0.51
N GLY A 65 3.22 2.51 -0.24
CA GLY A 65 3.50 2.92 -1.62
C GLY A 65 2.86 2.05 -2.69
N GLY A 66 3.41 2.10 -3.90
CA GLY A 66 2.93 1.29 -5.03
C GLY A 66 2.84 -0.19 -4.67
N GLY A 67 1.71 -0.83 -4.94
CA GLY A 67 1.50 -2.25 -4.62
C GLY A 67 1.23 -2.56 -3.15
N ALA A 68 1.02 -1.55 -2.30
CA ALA A 68 0.81 -1.72 -0.86
C ALA A 68 1.96 -2.48 -0.17
N THR A 69 3.20 -2.09 -0.48
CA THR A 69 4.42 -2.82 -0.10
C THR A 69 4.80 -2.76 1.38
N ILE A 70 4.00 -2.14 2.25
CA ILE A 70 4.27 -2.15 3.70
C ILE A 70 4.38 -3.58 4.23
N GLY A 71 3.54 -4.49 3.71
CA GLY A 71 3.58 -5.91 4.06
C GLY A 71 4.90 -6.57 3.68
N LEU A 72 5.42 -6.25 2.49
CA LEU A 72 6.73 -6.72 2.03
C LEU A 72 7.88 -6.12 2.84
N ALA A 73 7.82 -4.82 3.17
CA ALA A 73 8.80 -4.16 4.02
C ALA A 73 8.92 -4.83 5.40
N ILE A 74 7.78 -5.13 6.02
CA ILE A 74 7.71 -5.86 7.29
C ILE A 74 8.26 -7.28 7.14
N CYS A 75 7.91 -7.98 6.04
CA CYS A 75 8.47 -9.31 5.78
C CYS A 75 10.00 -9.28 5.66
N LEU A 76 10.53 -8.32 4.91
CA LEU A 76 11.97 -8.12 4.74
C LEU A 76 12.66 -7.82 6.08
N PHE A 77 12.05 -6.96 6.89
CA PHE A 77 12.62 -6.55 8.17
C PHE A 77 12.61 -7.67 9.21
N LEU A 78 11.51 -8.42 9.34
CA LEU A 78 11.32 -9.40 10.41
C LEU A 78 11.74 -10.83 10.05
N PHE A 79 11.62 -11.24 8.79
CA PHE A 79 11.69 -12.65 8.41
C PHE A 79 12.84 -12.99 7.44
N SER A 80 13.64 -12.02 6.98
CA SER A 80 14.73 -12.27 6.05
C SER A 80 15.84 -13.13 6.65
N LYS A 81 16.29 -14.11 5.87
CA LYS A 81 17.42 -14.98 6.20
C LYS A 81 18.67 -14.62 5.42
N SER A 82 18.53 -14.28 4.14
CA SER A 82 19.68 -13.84 3.32
C SER A 82 20.23 -12.50 3.81
N ARG A 83 21.56 -12.33 3.72
CA ARG A 83 22.22 -11.10 4.18
C ARG A 83 21.75 -9.88 3.37
N ALA A 84 21.59 -10.06 2.06
CA ALA A 84 21.11 -9.01 1.16
C ALA A 84 19.71 -8.50 1.57
N ASN A 85 18.75 -9.41 1.79
CA ASN A 85 17.38 -9.02 2.15
C ASN A 85 17.29 -8.47 3.58
N LYS A 86 18.12 -8.96 4.52
CA LYS A 86 18.22 -8.36 5.87
C LYS A 86 18.68 -6.90 5.80
N THR A 87 19.70 -6.61 5.00
CA THR A 87 20.18 -5.24 4.79
C THR A 87 19.08 -4.39 4.17
N LEU A 88 18.43 -4.89 3.11
CA LEU A 88 17.32 -4.19 2.47
C LEU A 88 16.16 -3.91 3.44
N GLY A 89 15.76 -4.87 4.26
CA GLY A 89 14.67 -4.70 5.24
C GLY A 89 14.95 -3.57 6.23
N LYS A 90 16.18 -3.46 6.72
CA LYS A 90 16.58 -2.36 7.62
C LYS A 90 16.56 -0.99 6.92
N LEU A 91 16.96 -0.93 5.66
CA LEU A 91 16.99 0.31 4.88
C LEU A 91 15.59 0.75 4.42
N ALA A 92 14.71 -0.21 4.12
CA ALA A 92 13.42 0.05 3.49
C ALA A 92 12.27 0.29 4.49
N ILE A 93 12.37 -0.20 5.73
CA ILE A 93 11.23 -0.14 6.67
C ILE A 93 10.81 1.29 7.01
N ILE A 94 11.76 2.18 7.28
CA ILE A 94 11.47 3.58 7.63
C ILE A 94 10.83 4.31 6.46
N PRO A 95 11.41 4.33 5.23
CA PRO A 95 10.74 4.90 4.06
C PRO A 95 9.35 4.32 3.82
N SER A 96 9.17 3.01 4.02
CA SER A 96 7.89 2.34 3.80
C SER A 96 6.80 2.82 4.76
N ILE A 97 7.15 3.18 6.00
CA ILE A 97 6.19 3.79 6.95
C ILE A 97 5.66 5.13 6.41
N PHE A 98 6.47 5.87 5.65
CA PHE A 98 6.06 7.09 4.95
C PHE A 98 5.61 6.82 3.51
N ASN A 99 5.19 5.58 3.22
CA ASN A 99 4.69 5.12 1.92
C ASN A 99 5.70 5.22 0.76
N ILE A 100 7.00 5.38 1.05
CA ILE A 100 8.08 5.44 0.06
C ILE A 100 8.73 4.06 -0.07
N ASN A 101 8.63 3.45 -1.26
CA ASN A 101 9.06 2.06 -1.49
C ASN A 101 10.08 1.86 -2.61
N THR A 102 10.68 2.94 -3.13
CA THR A 102 11.69 2.91 -4.19
C THR A 102 12.79 1.89 -3.93
N ALA A 103 13.31 1.82 -2.69
CA ALA A 103 14.32 0.85 -2.31
C ALA A 103 13.87 -0.60 -2.52
N ILE A 104 12.62 -0.94 -2.19
CA ILE A 104 12.06 -2.28 -2.39
C ILE A 104 11.87 -2.56 -3.88
N LEU A 105 11.31 -1.62 -4.62
CA LEU A 105 11.00 -1.82 -6.05
C LEU A 105 12.26 -2.11 -6.88
N PHE A 106 13.35 -1.39 -6.60
CA PHE A 106 14.58 -1.50 -7.37
C PHE A 106 15.63 -2.46 -6.79
N THR A 107 15.53 -2.86 -5.52
CA THR A 107 16.51 -3.77 -4.89
C THR A 107 15.96 -5.18 -4.68
N PHE A 108 14.68 -5.30 -4.31
CA PHE A 108 13.99 -6.59 -4.30
C PHE A 108 13.53 -6.90 -5.73
N PRO A 109 13.53 -8.15 -6.20
CA PRO A 109 13.13 -8.49 -7.56
C PRO A 109 11.61 -8.34 -7.74
N THR A 110 11.12 -7.09 -7.70
CA THR A 110 9.70 -6.72 -7.80
C THR A 110 9.37 -6.29 -9.22
N VAL A 111 10.19 -5.38 -9.77
CA VAL A 111 10.12 -4.93 -11.16
C VAL A 111 10.48 -6.09 -12.11
N LEU A 112 9.73 -6.22 -13.21
CA LEU A 112 9.90 -7.27 -14.24
C LEU A 112 9.86 -8.72 -13.71
N ASN A 113 9.34 -8.95 -12.50
CA ASN A 113 9.19 -10.29 -11.94
C ASN A 113 7.72 -10.72 -11.92
N PRO A 114 7.29 -11.63 -12.81
CA PRO A 114 5.90 -12.08 -12.88
C PRO A 114 5.37 -12.70 -11.58
N ILE A 115 6.24 -13.33 -10.78
CA ILE A 115 5.87 -13.93 -9.50
C ILE A 115 5.51 -12.83 -8.50
N MET A 116 6.28 -11.74 -8.47
CA MET A 116 6.02 -10.60 -7.58
C MET A 116 4.90 -9.69 -8.06
N LEU A 117 4.56 -9.73 -9.36
CA LEU A 117 3.41 -9.01 -9.90
C LEU A 117 2.09 -9.44 -9.24
N ILE A 118 1.98 -10.72 -8.88
CA ILE A 118 0.78 -11.29 -8.25
C ILE A 118 0.45 -10.57 -6.93
N PRO A 119 1.31 -10.59 -5.88
CA PRO A 119 1.01 -9.88 -4.65
C PRO A 119 0.98 -8.35 -4.84
N PHE A 120 1.71 -7.82 -5.83
CA PHE A 120 1.74 -6.39 -6.13
C PHE A 120 0.42 -5.84 -6.72
N ILE A 121 -0.37 -6.69 -7.37
CA ILE A 121 -1.74 -6.35 -7.80
C ILE A 121 -2.74 -6.78 -6.72
N ALA A 122 -2.60 -7.99 -6.18
CA ALA A 122 -3.57 -8.57 -5.27
C ALA A 122 -3.68 -7.78 -3.95
N THR A 123 -2.57 -7.32 -3.38
CA THR A 123 -2.57 -6.62 -2.09
C THR A 123 -3.37 -5.31 -2.10
N PRO A 124 -3.06 -4.33 -2.97
CA PRO A 124 -3.87 -3.11 -3.05
C PRO A 124 -5.30 -3.41 -3.49
N THR A 125 -5.51 -4.47 -4.28
CA THR A 125 -6.85 -4.90 -4.65
C THR A 125 -7.65 -5.32 -3.40
N ILE A 126 -7.13 -6.26 -2.63
CA ILE A 126 -7.78 -6.72 -1.40
C ILE A 126 -7.94 -5.57 -0.39
N ASN A 127 -6.96 -4.66 -0.28
CA ASN A 127 -7.08 -3.51 0.60
C ASN A 127 -8.24 -2.59 0.22
N ALA A 128 -8.38 -2.27 -1.07
CA ALA A 128 -9.52 -1.50 -1.56
C ALA A 128 -10.85 -2.20 -1.29
N LEU A 129 -10.91 -3.54 -1.40
CA LEU A 129 -12.15 -4.31 -1.19
C LEU A 129 -12.56 -4.23 0.28
N ILE A 130 -11.62 -4.56 1.17
CA ILE A 130 -11.84 -4.55 2.61
C ILE A 130 -12.24 -3.15 3.06
N THR A 131 -11.55 -2.12 2.57
CA THR A 131 -11.84 -0.72 2.92
C THR A 131 -13.24 -0.32 2.46
N TYR A 132 -13.55 -0.58 1.19
CA TYR A 132 -14.85 -0.23 0.61
C TYR A 132 -16.00 -0.91 1.34
N VAL A 133 -15.90 -2.23 1.56
CA VAL A 133 -16.95 -3.00 2.25
C VAL A 133 -17.08 -2.55 3.71
N SER A 134 -15.96 -2.35 4.42
CA SER A 134 -15.99 -1.90 5.83
C SER A 134 -16.65 -0.54 5.97
N MET A 135 -16.43 0.36 5.00
CA MET A 135 -17.12 1.65 4.96
C MET A 135 -18.60 1.48 4.60
N ALA A 136 -18.90 0.80 3.48
CA ALA A 136 -20.25 0.65 2.96
C ALA A 136 -21.25 0.02 3.95
N VAL A 137 -20.80 -0.92 4.79
CA VAL A 137 -21.65 -1.56 5.80
C VAL A 137 -21.65 -0.84 7.15
N GLY A 138 -20.97 0.31 7.26
CA GLY A 138 -20.95 1.15 8.46
C GLY A 138 -20.01 0.70 9.58
N LEU A 139 -19.12 -0.28 9.34
CA LEU A 139 -18.11 -0.68 10.32
C LEU A 139 -17.09 0.44 10.53
N VAL A 140 -16.66 1.11 9.47
CA VAL A 140 -15.69 2.21 9.51
C VAL A 140 -16.34 3.46 8.90
N PRO A 141 -16.20 4.66 9.50
CA PRO A 141 -16.72 5.88 8.91
C PRO A 141 -16.09 6.16 7.55
N TYR A 142 -16.82 6.87 6.68
CA TYR A 142 -16.26 7.34 5.42
C TYR A 142 -15.17 8.37 5.70
N THR A 143 -14.33 8.63 4.71
CA THR A 143 -13.32 9.68 4.83
C THR A 143 -13.99 11.05 4.83
N THR A 144 -13.61 11.93 5.75
CA THR A 144 -14.25 13.23 5.99
C THR A 144 -13.92 14.30 4.95
N GLY A 145 -13.06 13.99 3.96
CA GLY A 145 -12.59 14.96 2.98
C GLY A 145 -11.34 15.73 3.43
N VAL A 146 -10.78 15.45 4.62
CA VAL A 146 -9.49 16.04 5.01
C VAL A 146 -8.38 15.57 4.06
N ILE A 147 -7.72 16.53 3.42
CA ILE A 147 -6.61 16.25 2.50
C ILE A 147 -5.34 16.08 3.33
N LEU A 148 -4.84 14.85 3.39
CA LEU A 148 -3.60 14.49 4.05
C LEU A 148 -2.56 14.11 3.00
N PRO A 149 -1.26 14.37 3.23
CA PRO A 149 -0.23 13.90 2.31
C PRO A 149 -0.26 12.38 2.23
N TRP A 150 -0.04 11.83 1.03
CA TRP A 150 0.06 10.38 0.83
C TRP A 150 1.21 9.73 1.60
N THR A 151 2.19 10.51 2.08
CA THR A 151 3.28 10.07 2.96
C THR A 151 2.89 10.00 4.44
N MET A 152 1.65 10.34 4.79
CA MET A 152 1.17 10.27 6.16
C MET A 152 1.33 8.83 6.69
N PRO A 153 2.01 8.63 7.83
CA PRO A 153 2.19 7.30 8.38
C PRO A 153 0.87 6.58 8.58
N PRO A 154 0.81 5.26 8.30
CA PRO A 154 -0.39 4.48 8.60
C PRO A 154 -0.67 4.49 10.10
N ILE A 155 -1.87 4.06 10.46
CA ILE A 155 -2.54 4.27 11.75
C ILE A 155 -2.96 5.73 11.95
N ILE A 156 -2.00 6.67 11.88
CA ILE A 156 -2.27 8.11 12.04
C ILE A 156 -3.11 8.62 10.86
N GLY A 157 -2.73 8.27 9.63
CA GLY A 157 -3.46 8.68 8.43
C GLY A 157 -4.91 8.21 8.45
N GLY A 158 -5.17 6.96 8.81
CA GLY A 158 -6.53 6.39 8.86
C GLY A 158 -7.38 7.01 9.97
N PHE A 159 -6.78 7.30 11.13
CA PHE A 159 -7.43 8.02 12.21
C PHE A 159 -7.92 9.40 11.75
N LEU A 160 -7.00 10.20 11.20
CA LEU A 160 -7.31 11.57 10.78
C LEU A 160 -8.27 11.60 9.59
N ALA A 161 -8.08 10.74 8.59
CA ALA A 161 -8.90 10.67 7.39
C ALA A 161 -10.38 10.38 7.67
N THR A 162 -10.67 9.69 8.77
CA THR A 162 -12.03 9.30 9.19
C THR A 162 -12.59 10.19 10.30
N GLY A 163 -12.08 11.42 10.43
CA GLY A 163 -12.57 12.39 11.42
C GLY A 163 -12.17 12.05 12.85
N ALA A 164 -10.92 11.62 13.05
CA ALA A 164 -10.40 11.17 14.35
C ALA A 164 -11.12 9.91 14.88
N SER A 165 -11.54 8.99 14.00
CA SER A 165 -12.13 7.72 14.40
C SER A 165 -11.06 6.65 14.61
N TRP A 166 -11.06 6.03 15.81
CA TRP A 166 -10.20 4.87 16.10
C TRP A 166 -10.44 3.68 15.15
N ARG A 167 -11.65 3.61 14.55
CA ARG A 167 -12.01 2.55 13.61
C ARG A 167 -11.22 2.66 12.30
N GLY A 168 -10.90 3.88 11.86
CA GLY A 168 -10.03 4.11 10.70
C GLY A 168 -8.58 3.70 10.96
N ALA A 169 -8.07 3.99 12.16
CA ALA A 169 -6.75 3.51 12.61
C ALA A 169 -6.70 1.97 12.65
N LEU A 170 -7.71 1.34 13.26
CA LEU A 170 -7.79 -0.12 13.35
C LEU A 170 -7.87 -0.76 11.96
N LEU A 171 -8.65 -0.18 11.04
CA LEU A 171 -8.72 -0.66 9.67
C LEU A 171 -7.33 -0.69 9.02
N GLN A 172 -6.53 0.38 9.13
CA GLN A 172 -5.17 0.36 8.58
C GLN A 172 -4.27 -0.71 9.20
N VAL A 173 -4.41 -1.01 10.50
CA VAL A 173 -3.71 -2.14 11.13
C VAL A 173 -4.12 -3.46 10.47
N VAL A 174 -5.43 -3.69 10.27
CA VAL A 174 -5.92 -4.89 9.58
C VAL A 174 -5.37 -4.97 8.15
N LEU A 175 -5.39 -3.87 7.40
CA LEU A 175 -4.88 -3.82 6.02
C LEU A 175 -3.37 -4.11 5.97
N ILE A 176 -2.59 -3.63 6.94
CA ILE A 176 -1.17 -3.96 7.06
C ILE A 176 -0.98 -5.46 7.29
N LEU A 177 -1.75 -6.07 8.22
CA LEU A 177 -1.66 -7.50 8.51
C LEU A 177 -2.04 -8.35 7.30
N VAL A 178 -3.09 -7.96 6.58
CA VAL A 178 -3.48 -8.60 5.32
C VAL A 178 -2.37 -8.46 4.27
N SER A 179 -1.75 -7.29 4.17
CA SER A 179 -0.63 -7.05 3.26
C SER A 179 0.57 -7.96 3.60
N VAL A 180 0.91 -8.11 4.88
CA VAL A 180 1.94 -9.07 5.34
C VAL A 180 1.57 -10.49 4.93
N ALA A 181 0.33 -10.92 5.20
CA ALA A 181 -0.12 -12.27 4.89
C ALA A 181 -0.06 -12.59 3.38
N ILE A 182 -0.46 -11.64 2.53
CA ILE A 182 -0.41 -11.82 1.07
C ILE A 182 1.04 -11.86 0.57
N TYR A 183 1.92 -10.97 1.05
CA TYR A 183 3.31 -10.91 0.58
C TYR A 183 4.18 -12.04 1.12
N TYR A 184 3.89 -12.57 2.30
CA TYR A 184 4.73 -13.56 2.99
C TYR A 184 5.13 -14.78 2.15
N PRO A 185 4.22 -15.50 1.45
CA PRO A 185 4.61 -16.67 0.65
C PRO A 185 5.58 -16.31 -0.48
N PHE A 186 5.34 -15.20 -1.17
CA PHE A 186 6.19 -14.74 -2.28
C PHE A 186 7.56 -14.27 -1.80
N PHE A 187 7.57 -13.50 -0.71
CA PHE A 187 8.79 -13.09 -0.01
C PHE A 187 9.63 -14.31 0.37
N LYS A 188 9.02 -15.34 0.99
CA LYS A 188 9.73 -16.53 1.45
C LYS A 188 10.41 -17.29 0.31
N ILE A 189 9.76 -17.37 -0.86
CA ILE A 189 10.35 -17.99 -2.05
C ILE A 189 11.56 -17.18 -2.54
N ALA A 190 11.41 -15.86 -2.65
CA ALA A 190 12.49 -14.98 -3.11
C ALA A 190 13.69 -14.95 -2.15
N ASP A 191 13.45 -14.89 -0.83
CA ASP A 191 14.51 -14.90 0.17
C ASP A 191 15.27 -16.24 0.21
N LYS A 192 14.55 -17.37 0.06
CA LYS A 192 15.17 -18.69 -0.07
C LYS A 192 16.15 -18.73 -1.26
N ARG A 193 15.73 -18.22 -2.42
CA ARG A 193 16.59 -18.15 -3.62
C ARG A 193 17.83 -17.28 -3.40
N ASN A 194 17.69 -16.14 -2.72
CA ASN A 194 18.83 -15.28 -2.39
C ASN A 194 19.80 -15.96 -1.41
N LEU A 195 19.27 -16.68 -0.43
CA LEU A 195 20.09 -17.44 0.53
C LEU A 195 20.85 -18.59 -0.14
N GLU A 196 20.22 -19.31 -1.07
CA GLU A 196 20.88 -20.38 -1.84
C GLU A 196 22.03 -19.81 -2.69
N LYS A 197 21.80 -18.68 -3.36
CA LYS A 197 22.86 -17.96 -4.10
C LYS A 197 24.00 -17.53 -3.17
N GLU A 198 23.69 -16.98 -1.99
CA GLU A 198 24.71 -16.55 -1.02
C GLU A 198 25.58 -17.73 -0.58
N LYS A 199 24.98 -18.88 -0.28
CA LYS A 199 25.72 -20.09 0.12
C LYS A 199 26.59 -20.67 -0.99
N ALA A 200 26.09 -20.70 -2.23
CA ALA A 200 26.85 -21.20 -3.37
C ALA A 200 28.11 -20.35 -3.63
N THR A 201 28.04 -19.04 -3.44
CA THR A 201 29.19 -18.13 -3.59
C THR A 201 30.22 -18.28 -2.46
N VAL A 202 29.80 -18.67 -1.26
CA VAL A 202 30.70 -18.86 -0.10
C VAL A 202 31.34 -20.25 -0.08
N GLY A 203 30.65 -21.29 -0.54
CA GLY A 203 31.15 -22.68 -0.57
C GLY A 203 32.01 -23.04 -1.78
N GLY A 204 32.20 -22.12 -2.73
CA GLY A 204 33.06 -22.29 -3.91
C GLY A 204 34.47 -21.69 -3.76
N LYS A 205 34.89 -21.35 -2.53
CA LYS A 205 36.26 -20.97 -2.17
C LYS A 205 36.84 -22.02 -1.24
#